data_AF-A0A2A4ING8-F1
#
_entry.id   AF-A0A2A4ING8-F1
#
_cell.length_a   1.000
_cell.length_b   1.000
_cell.length_c   1.000
_cell.angle_alpha   90.00
_cell.angle_beta   90.00
_cell.angle_gamma   90.00
#
_symmetry.space_group_name_H-M   'P 1'
#
loop_
_entity.id
_entity.type
_entity.pdbx_description
1 polymer ?
#
loop_
_entity_poly.entity_id
_entity_poly.type
_entity_poly.pdbx_seq_one_letter_code
_entity_poly.pdbx_strand_id
1 'polypeptide(L)'
;MKKYIFYLMSIFFLLSCKTSMVYNIKGNDDRSHFVKIDRVEYLKPNIKYNIDGTEYNTDTLSRIYKVTRKNSLILSNAKRNNYAQKKIVELYGIKGCDHGGHIIGRQFGGSPNIDNLIPINKSLNIGEMRKTEMEWRDNLNEGNEIKDIIINIEYIYTNMRPNIIKINYTVEKYNTNYKVIKIFTNIAETNN
;
A
#
# COMPACT_ATOMS: atom_id res chain seq x y z
N MET A 1 -29.12 -18.65 16.77
CA MET A 1 -27.78 -19.10 17.18
C MET A 1 -27.19 -20.24 16.33
N LYS A 2 -27.96 -21.20 15.81
CA LYS A 2 -27.41 -22.32 15.00
C LYS A 2 -26.96 -21.98 13.56
N LYS A 3 -27.36 -20.85 12.98
CA LYS A 3 -26.93 -20.44 11.61
C LYS A 3 -25.55 -19.76 11.56
N TYR A 4 -25.09 -19.16 12.65
CA TYR A 4 -23.78 -18.47 12.70
C TYR A 4 -22.61 -19.46 12.85
N ILE A 5 -22.84 -20.62 13.47
CA ILE A 5 -21.82 -21.66 13.68
C ILE A 5 -21.45 -22.34 12.35
N PHE A 6 -22.39 -22.46 11.40
CA PHE A 6 -22.11 -23.04 10.08
C PHE A 6 -21.23 -22.14 9.18
N TYR A 7 -21.35 -20.82 9.31
CA TYR A 7 -20.52 -19.88 8.54
C TYR A 7 -19.08 -19.81 9.06
N LEU A 8 -18.89 -20.06 10.36
CA LEU A 8 -17.56 -20.13 10.98
C LEU A 8 -16.79 -21.40 10.59
N MET A 9 -17.51 -22.51 10.32
CA MET A 9 -16.91 -23.79 9.93
C MET A 9 -16.61 -23.91 8.43
N SER A 10 -17.20 -23.09 7.56
CA SER A 10 -16.80 -23.02 6.14
C SER A 10 -15.57 -22.15 5.91
N ILE A 11 -15.15 -21.34 6.88
CA ILE A 11 -13.92 -20.53 6.82
C ILE A 11 -12.66 -21.37 7.15
N PHE A 12 -12.82 -22.54 7.77
CA PHE A 12 -11.70 -23.39 8.18
C PHE A 12 -11.22 -24.41 7.13
N PHE A 13 -11.87 -24.51 5.96
CA PHE A 13 -11.56 -25.51 4.93
C PHE A 13 -10.76 -24.98 3.72
N LEU A 14 -9.82 -24.06 3.96
CA LEU A 14 -8.79 -23.67 2.98
C LEU A 14 -7.40 -23.53 3.65
N LEU A 15 -7.12 -24.34 4.69
CA LEU A 15 -5.74 -24.65 5.08
C LEU A 15 -5.29 -25.94 4.37
N SER A 16 -5.00 -25.84 3.09
CA SER A 16 -4.01 -26.72 2.46
C SER A 16 -3.56 -26.12 1.15
N CYS A 17 -2.26 -25.81 1.07
CA CYS A 17 -1.53 -25.19 -0.04
C CYS A 17 -1.53 -23.64 -0.05
N LYS A 18 -0.51 -23.06 0.59
CA LYS A 18 -0.03 -21.68 0.38
C LYS A 18 0.57 -21.56 -1.02
N THR A 19 -0.26 -21.64 -2.06
CA THR A 19 0.11 -21.08 -3.36
C THR A 19 -0.19 -19.60 -3.24
N SER A 20 0.83 -18.77 -3.01
CA SER A 20 0.68 -17.32 -3.12
C SER A 20 0.33 -17.02 -4.58
N MET A 21 -0.96 -16.91 -4.90
CA MET A 21 -1.38 -16.55 -6.25
C MET A 21 -0.75 -15.21 -6.59
N VAL A 22 -0.02 -15.16 -7.70
CA VAL A 22 0.62 -13.95 -8.20
C VAL A 22 -0.24 -13.42 -9.35
N TYR A 23 -0.79 -12.23 -9.19
CA TYR A 23 -1.53 -11.53 -10.22
C TYR A 23 -0.64 -10.51 -10.91
N ASN A 24 -0.65 -10.44 -12.24
CA ASN A 24 0.02 -9.38 -12.99
C ASN A 24 -1.06 -8.45 -13.53
N ILE A 25 -1.17 -7.27 -12.93
CA ILE A 25 -2.29 -6.35 -13.16
C ILE A 25 -1.96 -5.47 -14.35
N LYS A 26 -2.86 -5.49 -15.34
CA LYS A 26 -2.69 -4.71 -16.57
C LYS A 26 -3.54 -3.45 -16.54
N GLY A 27 -2.90 -2.33 -16.18
CA GLY A 27 -3.56 -1.03 -16.09
C GLY A 27 -4.58 -0.93 -14.94
N ASN A 28 -5.22 0.23 -14.83
CA ASN A 28 -6.06 0.57 -13.67
C ASN A 28 -7.46 -0.07 -13.67
N ASP A 29 -7.86 -0.72 -14.77
CA ASP A 29 -9.18 -1.32 -14.94
C ASP A 29 -9.18 -2.84 -14.69
N ASP A 30 -8.00 -3.45 -14.60
CA ASP A 30 -7.87 -4.86 -14.24
C ASP A 30 -8.17 -5.08 -12.76
N ARG A 31 -9.29 -5.76 -12.49
CA ARG A 31 -9.78 -6.06 -11.14
C ARG A 31 -9.50 -7.48 -10.67
N SER A 32 -8.60 -8.21 -11.33
CA SER A 32 -8.34 -9.64 -11.07
C SER A 32 -7.89 -9.94 -9.64
N HIS A 33 -7.27 -8.97 -8.95
CA HIS A 33 -6.79 -9.08 -7.58
C HIS A 33 -7.80 -8.58 -6.52
N PHE A 34 -8.99 -8.14 -6.95
CA PHE A 34 -10.08 -7.74 -6.06
C PHE A 34 -11.15 -8.84 -5.93
N VAL A 35 -11.90 -8.77 -4.85
CA VAL A 35 -13.20 -9.44 -4.65
C VAL A 35 -14.25 -8.37 -4.38
N LYS A 36 -15.48 -8.59 -4.85
CA LYS A 36 -16.59 -7.66 -4.66
C LYS A 36 -17.60 -8.26 -3.69
N ILE A 37 -17.81 -7.59 -2.55
CA ILE A 37 -18.76 -7.99 -1.50
C ILE A 37 -19.71 -6.80 -1.31
N ASP A 38 -21.02 -7.02 -1.44
CA ASP A 38 -22.04 -5.98 -1.30
C ASP A 38 -21.74 -4.70 -2.11
N ARG A 39 -21.27 -4.90 -3.35
CA ARG A 39 -20.86 -3.85 -4.30
C ARG A 39 -19.61 -3.06 -3.93
N VAL A 40 -18.95 -3.39 -2.83
CA VAL A 40 -17.67 -2.81 -2.42
C VAL A 40 -16.52 -3.73 -2.87
N GLU A 41 -15.47 -3.13 -3.41
CA GLU A 41 -14.24 -3.84 -3.79
C GLU A 41 -13.30 -3.94 -2.60
N TYR A 42 -12.77 -5.14 -2.40
CA TYR A 42 -11.77 -5.49 -1.39
C TYR A 42 -10.61 -6.19 -2.08
N LEU A 43 -9.38 -5.97 -1.61
CA LEU A 43 -8.26 -6.80 -2.03
C LEU A 43 -8.51 -8.25 -1.63
N LYS A 44 -8.01 -9.20 -2.41
CA LYS A 44 -8.00 -10.60 -1.99
C LYS A 44 -6.97 -10.80 -0.86
N PRO A 45 -7.22 -11.71 0.10
CA PRO A 45 -6.26 -12.04 1.15
C PRO A 45 -5.18 -13.01 0.65
N ASN A 46 -3.99 -12.96 1.25
CA ASN A 46 -2.86 -13.88 1.00
C ASN A 46 -2.42 -13.98 -0.48
N ILE A 47 -2.48 -12.88 -1.22
CA ILE A 47 -2.03 -12.83 -2.61
C ILE A 47 -0.80 -11.95 -2.77
N LYS A 48 -0.14 -12.14 -3.90
CA LYS A 48 0.80 -11.16 -4.43
C LYS A 48 0.22 -10.58 -5.71
N TYR A 49 0.44 -9.31 -5.95
CA TYR A 49 0.12 -8.72 -7.25
C TYR A 49 1.21 -7.74 -7.67
N ASN A 50 1.46 -7.69 -8.98
CA ASN A 50 2.41 -6.78 -9.59
C ASN A 50 1.68 -5.74 -10.43
N ILE A 51 1.99 -4.47 -10.21
CA ILE A 51 1.54 -3.34 -11.03
C ILE A 51 2.81 -2.66 -11.53
N ASP A 52 3.07 -2.74 -12.83
CA ASP A 52 4.18 -2.06 -13.52
C ASP A 52 5.55 -2.22 -12.82
N GLY A 53 5.87 -3.44 -12.40
CA GLY A 53 7.14 -3.78 -11.75
C GLY A 53 7.18 -3.54 -10.23
N THR A 54 6.09 -3.04 -9.64
CA THR A 54 5.92 -2.92 -8.18
C THR A 54 5.08 -4.09 -7.68
N GLU A 55 5.65 -4.93 -6.81
CA GLU A 55 4.97 -6.06 -6.17
C GLU A 55 4.37 -5.63 -4.83
N TYR A 56 3.12 -6.02 -4.59
CA TYR A 56 2.38 -5.84 -3.35
C TYR A 56 1.99 -7.19 -2.79
N ASN A 57 2.01 -7.31 -1.46
CA ASN A 57 1.65 -8.53 -0.75
C ASN A 57 0.52 -8.22 0.25
N THR A 58 -0.53 -9.04 0.23
CA THR A 58 -1.64 -8.94 1.18
C THR A 58 -1.61 -10.06 2.21
N ASP A 59 -2.05 -9.76 3.42
CA ASP A 59 -2.15 -10.75 4.49
C ASP A 59 -3.53 -11.44 4.52
N THR A 60 -3.77 -12.24 5.57
CA THR A 60 -5.03 -12.99 5.76
C THR A 60 -6.26 -12.09 5.92
N LEU A 61 -6.08 -10.82 6.28
CA LEU A 61 -7.14 -9.82 6.41
C LEU A 61 -7.24 -8.90 5.19
N SER A 62 -6.54 -9.24 4.10
CA SER A 62 -6.48 -8.44 2.87
C SER A 62 -5.80 -7.08 3.03
N ARG A 63 -4.93 -6.92 4.04
CA ARG A 63 -4.16 -5.70 4.26
C ARG A 63 -2.85 -5.78 3.47
N ILE A 64 -2.46 -4.69 2.81
CA ILE A 64 -1.14 -4.60 2.18
C ILE A 64 -0.09 -4.49 3.28
N TYR A 65 0.74 -5.51 3.46
CA TYR A 65 1.77 -5.50 4.51
C TYR A 65 3.18 -5.29 3.96
N LYS A 66 3.38 -5.49 2.65
CA LYS A 66 4.69 -5.32 2.02
C LYS A 66 4.56 -4.89 0.56
N VAL A 67 5.33 -3.87 0.18
CA VAL A 67 5.49 -3.41 -1.19
C VAL A 67 6.98 -3.46 -1.54
N THR A 68 7.30 -4.00 -2.71
CA THR A 68 8.68 -4.06 -3.21
C THR A 68 8.78 -3.60 -4.65
N ARG A 69 9.85 -2.88 -4.96
CA ARG A 69 10.20 -2.50 -6.33
C ARG A 69 11.71 -2.55 -6.49
N LYS A 70 12.20 -3.45 -7.34
CA LYS A 70 13.64 -3.61 -7.60
C LYS A 70 14.17 -2.51 -8.50
N ASN A 71 13.48 -2.24 -9.60
CA ASN A 71 13.90 -1.26 -10.59
C ASN A 71 13.75 0.16 -10.05
N SER A 72 14.50 1.10 -10.64
CA SER A 72 14.37 2.51 -10.28
C SER A 72 12.91 3.00 -10.44
N LEU A 73 12.53 3.96 -9.60
CA LEU A 73 11.37 4.81 -9.86
C LEU A 73 11.59 5.62 -11.13
N ILE A 74 10.47 5.95 -11.77
CA ILE A 74 10.45 6.78 -12.98
C ILE A 74 9.41 7.87 -12.74
N LEU A 75 9.74 9.11 -13.09
CA LEU A 75 8.78 10.21 -13.04
C LEU A 75 7.66 9.97 -14.05
N SER A 76 6.43 10.10 -13.57
CA SER A 76 5.21 9.86 -14.33
C SER A 76 4.09 10.75 -13.79
N ASN A 77 2.88 10.57 -14.30
CA ASN A 77 1.72 11.37 -13.91
C ASN A 77 0.45 10.51 -13.91
N ALA A 78 0.37 9.54 -13.01
CA ALA A 78 -0.81 8.66 -12.90
C ALA A 78 -2.07 9.47 -12.57
N LYS A 79 -3.24 8.96 -12.99
CA LYS A 79 -4.54 9.59 -12.70
C LYS A 79 -4.75 9.68 -11.18
N ARG A 80 -5.58 10.62 -10.73
CA ARG A 80 -6.02 10.67 -9.33
C ARG A 80 -7.44 10.11 -9.24
N ASN A 81 -7.68 9.22 -8.28
CA ASN A 81 -9.01 8.73 -7.95
C ASN A 81 -9.39 9.18 -6.54
N ASN A 82 -10.16 10.28 -6.46
CA ASN A 82 -10.62 10.83 -5.17
C ASN A 82 -11.60 9.88 -4.46
N TYR A 83 -12.37 9.11 -5.24
CA TYR A 83 -13.30 8.14 -4.68
C TYR A 83 -12.55 7.04 -3.92
N ALA A 84 -11.50 6.45 -4.52
CA ALA A 84 -10.72 5.41 -3.86
C ALA A 84 -10.01 5.90 -2.58
N GLN A 85 -9.44 7.11 -2.62
CA GLN A 85 -8.82 7.74 -1.45
C GLN A 85 -9.81 8.02 -0.31
N LYS A 86 -11.04 8.41 -0.63
CA LYS A 86 -12.11 8.54 0.38
C LYS A 86 -12.53 7.16 0.88
N LYS A 87 -12.69 6.19 -0.02
CA LYS A 87 -13.23 4.87 0.31
C LYS A 87 -12.29 4.07 1.21
N ILE A 88 -10.97 4.12 1.00
CA ILE A 88 -10.02 3.43 1.88
C ILE A 88 -10.08 3.95 3.32
N VAL A 89 -10.29 5.28 3.51
CA VAL A 89 -10.48 5.87 4.84
C VAL A 89 -11.83 5.48 5.43
N GLU A 90 -12.89 5.46 4.64
CA GLU A 90 -14.20 5.00 5.09
C GLU A 90 -14.19 3.53 5.55
N LEU A 91 -13.44 2.68 4.85
CA LEU A 91 -13.36 1.27 5.17
C LEU A 91 -12.44 0.97 6.37
N TYR A 92 -11.29 1.64 6.45
CA TYR A 92 -10.20 1.20 7.32
C TYR A 92 -9.55 2.32 8.14
N GLY A 93 -9.93 3.58 7.95
CA GLY A 93 -9.31 4.74 8.57
C GLY A 93 -10.19 5.45 9.59
N ILE A 94 -9.66 6.57 10.10
CA ILE A 94 -10.37 7.48 11.00
C ILE A 94 -10.83 8.68 10.18
N LYS A 95 -12.15 8.77 9.95
CA LYS A 95 -12.76 9.86 9.18
C LYS A 95 -12.43 11.21 9.82
N GLY A 96 -11.92 12.14 9.02
CA GLY A 96 -11.52 13.48 9.50
C GLY A 96 -10.07 13.57 9.94
N CYS A 97 -9.43 12.46 10.34
CA CYS A 97 -8.04 12.42 10.79
C CYS A 97 -7.08 11.79 9.76
N ASP A 98 -7.58 10.91 8.89
CA ASP A 98 -6.77 10.23 7.87
C ASP A 98 -7.06 10.71 6.45
N HIS A 99 -6.07 10.53 5.58
CA HIS A 99 -6.16 10.51 4.13
C HIS A 99 -5.99 9.08 3.59
N GLY A 100 -6.51 8.82 2.40
CA GLY A 100 -6.12 7.65 1.60
C GLY A 100 -4.77 7.93 0.96
N GLY A 101 -3.69 7.73 1.71
CA GLY A 101 -2.34 8.00 1.27
C GLY A 101 -1.87 6.96 0.26
N HIS A 102 -1.13 7.39 -0.76
CA HIS A 102 -0.50 6.48 -1.70
C HIS A 102 0.71 5.82 -1.03
N ILE A 103 0.94 4.53 -1.30
CA ILE A 103 2.18 3.85 -0.90
C ILE A 103 3.30 4.22 -1.88
N ILE A 104 3.04 4.07 -3.18
CA ILE A 104 3.85 4.66 -4.25
C ILE A 104 3.08 5.85 -4.81
N GLY A 105 3.66 7.05 -4.74
CA GLY A 105 3.02 8.28 -5.19
C GLY A 105 2.64 8.27 -6.67
N ARG A 106 1.57 9.00 -7.03
CA ARG A 106 1.10 9.13 -8.44
C ARG A 106 2.19 9.65 -9.38
N GLN A 107 3.08 10.48 -8.87
CA GLN A 107 4.18 11.07 -9.63
C GLN A 107 5.25 10.03 -10.03
N PHE A 108 5.14 8.81 -9.50
CA PHE A 108 5.98 7.67 -9.84
C PHE A 108 5.20 6.54 -10.53
N GLY A 109 3.97 6.84 -10.99
CA GLY A 109 3.11 5.84 -11.66
C GLY A 109 2.31 4.95 -10.71
N GLY A 110 2.24 5.27 -9.41
CA GLY A 110 1.45 4.48 -8.47
C GLY A 110 -0.03 4.40 -8.85
N SER A 111 -0.62 3.21 -8.67
CA SER A 111 -2.04 2.97 -8.94
C SER A 111 -2.92 3.95 -8.15
N PRO A 112 -4.00 4.48 -8.74
CA PRO A 112 -4.94 5.33 -8.04
C PRO A 112 -5.99 4.57 -7.24
N ASN A 113 -6.08 3.24 -7.39
CA ASN A 113 -7.09 2.42 -6.73
C ASN A 113 -6.65 2.01 -5.31
N ILE A 114 -7.54 1.34 -4.56
CA ILE A 114 -7.28 0.90 -3.18
C ILE A 114 -6.13 -0.13 -3.06
N ASP A 115 -5.62 -0.65 -4.18
CA ASP A 115 -4.48 -1.56 -4.30
C ASP A 115 -3.11 -0.89 -4.09
N ASN A 116 -3.08 0.43 -3.96
CA ASN A 116 -1.87 1.20 -3.65
C ASN A 116 -2.17 2.30 -2.61
N LEU A 117 -3.24 2.15 -1.84
CA LEU A 117 -3.65 3.13 -0.83
C LEU A 117 -3.74 2.50 0.56
N ILE A 118 -3.37 3.28 1.56
CA ILE A 118 -3.59 2.96 2.97
C ILE A 118 -4.14 4.19 3.71
N PRO A 119 -4.88 4.02 4.81
CA PRO A 119 -5.23 5.13 5.68
C PRO A 119 -3.99 5.65 6.41
N ILE A 120 -3.65 6.92 6.19
CA ILE A 120 -2.51 7.61 6.81
C ILE A 120 -3.00 8.89 7.48
N ASN A 121 -2.57 9.15 8.70
CA ASN A 121 -2.82 10.41 9.39
C ASN A 121 -2.44 11.59 8.47
N LYS A 122 -3.30 12.61 8.44
CA LYS A 122 -3.14 13.77 7.54
C LYS A 122 -1.78 14.44 7.69
N SER A 123 -1.37 14.73 8.92
CA SER A 123 -0.12 15.39 9.28
C SER A 123 1.10 14.58 8.81
N LEU A 124 1.07 13.25 8.99
CA LEU A 124 2.11 12.35 8.46
C LEU A 124 2.12 12.34 6.92
N ASN A 125 0.96 12.23 6.28
CA ASN A 125 0.83 12.13 4.84
C ASN A 125 1.33 13.39 4.11
N ILE A 126 0.98 14.58 4.59
CA ILE A 126 1.41 15.85 3.99
C ILE A 126 2.77 16.34 4.49
N GLY A 127 3.28 15.74 5.57
CA GLY A 127 4.59 16.00 6.17
C GLY A 127 5.65 15.02 5.66
N GLU A 128 6.08 14.09 6.52
CA GLU A 128 7.26 13.24 6.27
C GLU A 128 7.12 12.29 5.07
N MET A 129 5.91 11.78 4.80
CA MET A 129 5.66 10.97 3.60
C MET A 129 5.87 11.81 2.33
N ARG A 130 5.27 12.99 2.27
CA ARG A 130 5.46 13.94 1.16
C ARG A 130 6.92 14.36 1.01
N LYS A 131 7.64 14.62 2.11
CA LYS A 131 9.08 14.94 2.06
C LYS A 131 9.88 13.81 1.42
N THR A 132 9.60 12.56 1.81
CA THR A 132 10.23 11.39 1.20
C THR A 132 9.95 11.29 -0.31
N GLU A 133 8.70 11.52 -0.73
CA GLU A 133 8.36 11.57 -2.16
C GLU A 133 9.06 12.71 -2.91
N MET A 134 9.22 13.89 -2.28
CA MET A 134 9.94 15.01 -2.89
C MET A 134 11.44 14.72 -3.02
N GLU A 135 12.07 14.14 -1.99
CA GLU A 135 13.48 13.71 -2.03
C GLU A 135 13.73 12.70 -3.17
N TRP A 136 12.83 11.73 -3.35
CA TRP A 136 12.92 10.80 -4.48
C TRP A 136 12.82 11.52 -5.81
N ARG A 137 11.84 12.42 -5.97
CA ARG A 137 11.65 13.20 -7.20
C ARG A 137 12.88 14.05 -7.53
N ASP A 138 13.45 14.71 -6.53
CA ASP A 138 14.58 15.61 -6.73
C ASP A 138 15.84 14.82 -7.12
N ASN A 139 16.08 13.64 -6.52
CA ASN A 139 17.15 12.73 -6.97
C ASN A 139 16.96 12.26 -8.42
N LEU A 140 15.73 11.90 -8.81
CA LEU A 140 15.45 11.51 -10.21
C LEU A 140 15.66 12.68 -11.18
N ASN A 141 15.32 13.91 -10.79
CA ASN A 141 15.58 15.11 -11.60
C ASN A 141 17.08 15.40 -11.78
N GLU A 142 17.90 15.06 -10.79
CA GLU A 142 19.36 15.14 -10.85
C GLU A 142 20.00 14.00 -11.68
N GLY A 143 19.21 13.06 -12.20
CA GLY A 143 19.70 11.89 -12.94
C GLY A 143 20.20 10.74 -12.05
N ASN A 144 19.93 10.78 -10.75
CA ASN A 144 20.22 9.68 -9.82
C ASN A 144 19.09 8.64 -9.87
N GLU A 145 19.33 7.43 -9.37
CA GLU A 145 18.32 6.37 -9.28
C GLU A 145 17.81 6.16 -7.86
N ILE A 146 16.52 5.80 -7.75
CA ILE A 146 15.88 5.37 -6.50
C ILE A 146 15.35 3.96 -6.70
N LYS A 147 16.06 2.95 -6.20
CA LYS A 147 15.82 1.53 -6.49
C LYS A 147 15.82 0.67 -5.22
N ASP A 148 15.57 -0.64 -5.39
CA ASP A 148 15.49 -1.60 -4.28
C ASP A 148 14.57 -1.17 -3.13
N ILE A 149 13.42 -0.58 -3.48
CA ILE A 149 12.44 -0.09 -2.52
C ILE A 149 11.77 -1.27 -1.83
N ILE A 150 11.72 -1.25 -0.51
CA ILE A 150 10.96 -2.15 0.35
C ILE A 150 10.19 -1.31 1.37
N ILE A 151 8.87 -1.32 1.26
CA ILE A 151 7.96 -0.68 2.20
C ILE A 151 7.25 -1.78 3.00
N ASN A 152 7.53 -1.87 4.29
CA ASN A 152 6.80 -2.74 5.21
C ASN A 152 5.76 -1.92 5.97
N ILE A 153 4.54 -2.42 6.01
CA ILE A 153 3.40 -1.77 6.64
C ILE A 153 2.93 -2.69 7.76
N GLU A 154 3.04 -2.22 9.00
CA GLU A 154 2.80 -3.03 10.19
C GLU A 154 1.48 -2.64 10.84
N TYR A 155 0.75 -3.67 11.27
CA TYR A 155 -0.57 -3.57 11.87
C TYR A 155 -0.55 -4.26 13.23
N ILE A 156 -1.21 -3.67 14.21
CA ILE A 156 -1.41 -4.29 15.53
C ILE A 156 -2.63 -5.20 15.46
N TYR A 157 -2.44 -6.48 15.76
CA TYR A 157 -3.48 -7.53 15.74
C TYR A 157 -4.30 -7.52 14.44
N THR A 158 -5.61 -7.31 14.57
CA THR A 158 -6.61 -7.32 13.50
C THR A 158 -6.95 -5.93 12.98
N ASN A 159 -6.21 -4.88 13.38
CA ASN A 159 -6.47 -3.52 12.91
C ASN A 159 -6.29 -3.41 11.38
N MET A 160 -7.23 -2.75 10.72
CA MET A 160 -7.15 -2.46 9.28
C MET A 160 -6.38 -1.16 8.98
N ARG A 161 -6.26 -0.26 9.96
CA ARG A 161 -5.42 0.94 9.89
C ARG A 161 -3.98 0.59 10.24
N PRO A 162 -2.98 0.95 9.42
CA PRO A 162 -1.59 0.66 9.73
C PRO A 162 -1.10 1.50 10.91
N ASN A 163 -0.17 0.95 11.68
CA ASN A 163 0.46 1.59 12.83
C ASN A 163 1.85 2.12 12.50
N ILE A 164 2.62 1.39 11.69
CA ILE A 164 3.99 1.74 11.33
C ILE A 164 4.20 1.55 9.84
N ILE A 165 4.91 2.49 9.21
CA ILE A 165 5.34 2.41 7.82
C ILE A 165 6.88 2.48 7.82
N LYS A 166 7.54 1.43 7.35
CA LYS A 166 9.00 1.32 7.25
C LYS A 166 9.41 1.31 5.79
N ILE A 167 10.10 2.34 5.34
CA ILE A 167 10.56 2.51 3.96
C ILE A 167 12.08 2.30 3.92
N ASN A 168 12.53 1.37 3.09
CA ASN A 168 13.94 1.13 2.80
C ASN A 168 14.15 1.30 1.30
N TYR A 169 15.21 1.98 0.88
CA TYR A 169 15.55 2.13 -0.54
C TYR A 169 17.03 2.43 -0.73
N THR A 170 17.52 2.22 -1.94
CA THR A 170 18.87 2.59 -2.36
C THR A 170 18.79 3.86 -3.20
N VAL A 171 19.65 4.83 -2.89
CA VAL A 171 19.96 5.94 -3.79
C VAL A 171 21.26 5.60 -4.51
N GLU A 172 21.26 5.62 -5.83
CA GLU A 172 22.45 5.44 -6.64
C GLU A 172 22.77 6.73 -7.40
N LYS A 173 23.97 7.24 -7.16
CA LYS A 173 24.56 8.41 -7.81
C LYS A 173 25.82 7.96 -8.55
N TYR A 174 26.30 8.79 -9.47
CA TYR A 174 27.46 8.47 -10.33
C TYR A 174 28.67 7.87 -9.57
N ASN A 175 28.99 8.39 -8.38
CA ASN A 175 30.15 7.95 -7.58
C ASN A 175 29.79 7.36 -6.21
N THR A 176 28.52 7.19 -5.87
CA THR A 176 28.12 6.74 -4.53
C THR A 176 26.78 6.04 -4.56
N ASN A 177 26.68 4.93 -3.84
CA ASN A 177 25.41 4.31 -3.50
C ASN A 177 25.25 4.28 -1.98
N TYR A 178 24.04 4.51 -1.50
CA TYR A 178 23.73 4.38 -0.07
C TYR A 178 22.29 3.94 0.14
N LYS A 179 22.07 3.27 1.26
CA LYS A 179 20.74 2.83 1.69
C LYS A 179 20.16 3.85 2.65
N VAL A 180 18.88 4.13 2.47
CA VAL A 180 18.09 4.97 3.36
C VAL A 180 17.02 4.12 4.02
N ILE A 181 16.86 4.30 5.33
CA ILE A 181 15.82 3.66 6.14
C ILE A 181 15.02 4.76 6.82
N LYS A 182 13.70 4.78 6.61
CA LYS A 182 12.77 5.68 7.28
C LYS A 182 11.68 4.88 7.98
N ILE A 183 11.34 5.27 9.21
CA ILE A 183 10.32 4.61 10.02
C ILE A 183 9.35 5.69 10.49
N PHE A 184 8.08 5.50 10.18
CA PHE A 184 7.02 6.43 10.54
C PHE A 184 5.96 5.75 11.41
N THR A 185 5.52 6.44 12.46
CA THR A 185 4.38 6.02 13.27
C THR A 185 3.12 6.72 12.77
N ASN A 186 2.11 5.94 12.41
CA ASN A 186 0.83 6.46 11.97
C ASN A 186 -0.09 6.71 13.17
N ILE A 187 0.18 7.79 13.90
CA ILE A 187 -0.53 8.13 15.14
C ILE A 187 -1.97 8.58 14.81
N ALA A 188 -2.95 8.12 15.60
CA ALA A 188 -4.26 8.74 15.61
C ALA A 188 -4.17 9.99 16.49
N GLU A 189 -4.48 11.17 15.97
CA GLU A 189 -4.57 12.37 16.81
C GLU A 189 -5.69 12.10 17.84
N THR A 190 -5.30 11.88 19.10
CA THR A 190 -6.22 11.95 20.22
C THR A 190 -6.45 13.43 20.46
N ASN A 191 -7.66 13.91 20.18
CA ASN A 191 -8.07 15.23 20.63
C ASN A 191 -7.91 15.26 22.16
N ASN A 192 -6.91 15.99 22.65
CA ASN A 192 -6.92 16.51 24.01
C ASN A 192 -7.91 17.68 24.07
#